data_AF-A0A2T4AND9-F1
#
_entry.id   AF-A0A2T4AND9-F1
#
_cell.length_a   1.000
_cell.length_b   1.000
_cell.length_c   1.000
_cell.angle_alpha   90.00
_cell.angle_beta   90.00
_cell.angle_gamma   90.00
#
_symmetry.space_group_name_H-M   'P 1'
#
loop_
_entity.id
_entity.type
_entity.pdbx_description
1 polymer ?
#
loop_
_entity_poly.entity_id
_entity_poly.type
_entity_poly.pdbx_seq_one_letter_code
_entity_poly.pdbx_strand_id
1 'polypeptide(L)'
;MTSIFDLALKGTLSASDLVGKDKEIDKVDEKTLYTPLGAAVHANRKDNIKLLLAHRANPDGAPGSRPPLWIAAARTKGPIGDIVETLLAHGVNVKKADPVVNDTALHAIVQRYRNEDDLDVIEALVNAGADPKATNQRGESAESLATKRNDKKLLALLAPEKHKKIHIKDVLMIASLIMFAIAWANRKNPLLMMTAAVGATAAAVSSKFIGPIKKRFKMLGRRSKKVPHHIAEKLEKAACAEAFKNEMRNYIKDAHLNQFFKDDKFLDHVITKAVDMEADPKTTVNVRDLTRLALYQPVLYCDDSGSMNQGGRVQLQADLGERITSLTTRLVPDDTGIELRFINTPNEPRMSKPRSKLVKKILQEDIQYSGPTEIGINCKAKILEEVVYRPIKEGKFNRPVLVSILTDGCPGGPDGSDERQDTLKEVILECGRILEANKYNKKVVRFQISQIGHDESSKDFITSLALDPALRDVLYCTTQHLDDEFKDLRDNEHRLEQWLLDLLMEPITKAN
;
A
#
# COMPACT_ATOMS: atom_id res chain seq x y z
N MET A 1 -40.04 4.43 26.18
CA MET A 1 -38.57 4.31 26.07
C MET A 1 -38.23 4.20 24.60
N THR A 2 -37.31 5.03 24.11
CA THR A 2 -36.82 4.96 22.73
C THR A 2 -36.09 3.63 22.52
N SER A 3 -36.41 2.91 21.45
CA SER A 3 -35.80 1.60 21.17
C SER A 3 -34.36 1.76 20.66
N ILE A 4 -33.53 0.71 20.78
CA ILE A 4 -32.17 0.71 20.18
C ILE A 4 -32.27 0.99 18.68
N PHE A 5 -33.29 0.43 18.03
CA PHE A 5 -33.57 0.65 16.61
C PHE A 5 -33.76 2.13 16.28
N ASP A 6 -34.62 2.84 17.02
CA ASP A 6 -34.91 4.26 16.77
C ASP A 6 -33.67 5.14 16.99
N LEU A 7 -32.87 4.84 18.03
CA LEU A 7 -31.63 5.54 18.32
C LEU A 7 -30.57 5.27 17.25
N ALA A 8 -30.47 4.02 16.80
CA ALA A 8 -29.56 3.61 15.74
C ALA A 8 -29.88 4.35 14.42
N LEU A 9 -31.16 4.42 14.06
CA LEU A 9 -31.67 5.13 12.89
C LEU A 9 -31.41 6.64 12.97
N LYS A 10 -31.68 7.25 14.14
CA LYS A 10 -31.48 8.70 14.36
C LYS A 10 -30.02 9.11 14.45
N GLY A 11 -29.11 8.17 14.74
CA GLY A 11 -27.69 8.49 14.93
C GLY A 11 -27.33 8.92 16.36
N THR A 12 -28.23 8.70 17.34
CA THR A 12 -28.08 9.19 18.72
C THR A 12 -27.87 8.05 19.71
N LEU A 13 -27.43 6.88 19.24
CA LEU A 13 -27.24 5.69 20.06
C LEU A 13 -25.92 5.81 20.82
N SER A 14 -25.97 5.63 22.13
CA SER A 14 -24.78 5.64 22.99
C SER A 14 -24.57 4.28 23.65
N ALA A 15 -23.35 4.03 24.15
CA ALA A 15 -23.05 2.78 24.87
C ALA A 15 -23.95 2.58 26.11
N SER A 16 -24.39 3.66 26.76
CA SER A 16 -25.34 3.59 27.88
C SER A 16 -26.70 3.02 27.49
N ASP A 17 -27.14 3.26 26.26
CA ASP A 17 -28.43 2.78 25.77
C ASP A 17 -28.46 1.27 25.51
N LEU A 18 -27.29 0.64 25.41
CA LEU A 18 -27.10 -0.79 25.17
C LEU A 18 -26.94 -1.61 26.46
N VAL A 19 -26.74 -0.96 27.61
CA VAL A 19 -26.50 -1.65 28.89
C VAL A 19 -27.74 -2.46 29.30
N GLY A 20 -27.57 -3.78 29.41
CA GLY A 20 -28.62 -4.71 29.84
C GLY A 20 -29.69 -5.01 28.76
N LYS A 21 -29.45 -4.60 27.51
CA LYS A 21 -30.37 -4.80 26.38
C LYS A 21 -29.84 -5.78 25.32
N ASP A 22 -29.06 -6.77 25.73
CA ASP A 22 -28.46 -7.78 24.83
C ASP A 22 -29.51 -8.52 23.98
N LYS A 23 -30.74 -8.63 24.46
CA LYS A 23 -31.85 -9.28 23.71
C LYS A 23 -32.46 -8.39 22.62
N GLU A 24 -32.23 -7.08 22.66
CA GLU A 24 -32.80 -6.11 21.72
C GLU A 24 -31.81 -5.72 20.61
N ILE A 25 -30.53 -6.09 20.74
CA ILE A 25 -29.44 -5.66 19.85
C ILE A 25 -29.61 -6.13 18.40
N ASP A 26 -30.26 -7.28 18.21
CA ASP A 26 -30.57 -7.88 16.91
C ASP A 26 -32.09 -7.93 16.64
N LYS A 27 -32.90 -7.20 17.42
CA LYS A 27 -34.35 -7.22 17.28
C LYS A 27 -34.75 -6.66 15.91
N VAL A 28 -35.46 -7.46 15.13
CA VAL A 28 -35.90 -7.07 13.79
C VAL A 28 -37.12 -6.15 13.90
N ASP A 29 -37.07 -5.01 13.21
CA ASP A 29 -38.23 -4.15 13.01
C ASP A 29 -39.17 -4.79 11.97
N GLU A 30 -40.45 -4.93 12.32
CA GLU A 30 -41.43 -5.65 11.50
C GLU A 30 -41.76 -4.94 10.17
N LYS A 31 -41.59 -3.61 10.11
CA LYS A 31 -41.94 -2.82 8.92
C LYS A 31 -40.84 -2.81 7.88
N THR A 32 -39.60 -2.61 8.33
CA THR A 32 -38.42 -2.46 7.46
C THR A 32 -37.65 -3.77 7.28
N LEU A 33 -37.88 -4.74 8.17
CA LEU A 33 -37.09 -5.96 8.32
C LEU A 33 -35.61 -5.67 8.64
N TYR A 34 -35.30 -4.52 9.25
CA TYR A 34 -33.95 -4.16 9.66
C TYR A 34 -33.71 -4.53 11.12
N THR A 35 -32.49 -4.96 11.44
CA THR A 35 -31.98 -4.92 12.83
C THR A 35 -31.57 -3.49 13.20
N PRO A 36 -31.24 -3.18 14.47
CA PRO A 36 -30.64 -1.89 14.81
C PRO A 36 -29.37 -1.60 14.01
N LEU A 37 -28.55 -2.63 13.73
CA LEU A 37 -27.39 -2.50 12.84
C LEU A 37 -27.81 -2.14 11.42
N GLY A 38 -28.83 -2.81 10.87
CA GLY A 38 -29.40 -2.47 9.56
C GLY A 38 -29.95 -1.04 9.49
N ALA A 39 -30.57 -0.55 10.57
CA ALA A 39 -31.06 0.83 10.66
C ALA A 39 -29.92 1.85 10.69
N ALA A 40 -28.85 1.59 11.45
CA ALA A 40 -27.64 2.42 11.47
C ALA A 40 -26.96 2.46 10.10
N VAL A 41 -26.87 1.31 9.42
CA VAL A 41 -26.36 1.21 8.04
C VAL A 41 -27.21 2.03 7.09
N HIS A 42 -28.53 1.84 7.08
CA HIS A 42 -29.43 2.57 6.19
C HIS A 42 -29.30 4.09 6.33
N ALA A 43 -29.15 4.58 7.55
CA ALA A 43 -29.00 6.00 7.88
C ALA A 43 -27.55 6.51 7.81
N ASN A 44 -26.59 5.70 7.35
CA ASN A 44 -25.17 6.02 7.25
C ASN A 44 -24.57 6.55 8.58
N ARG A 45 -24.89 5.88 9.69
CA ARG A 45 -24.45 6.24 11.05
C ARG A 45 -23.21 5.43 11.43
N LYS A 46 -22.05 5.78 10.86
CA LYS A 46 -20.78 5.05 11.02
C LYS A 46 -20.43 4.72 12.48
N ASP A 47 -20.60 5.69 13.39
CA ASP A 47 -20.29 5.48 14.82
C ASP A 47 -21.24 4.47 15.48
N ASN A 48 -22.53 4.52 15.14
CA ASN A 48 -23.51 3.55 15.63
C ASN A 48 -23.27 2.15 15.05
N ILE A 49 -22.83 2.05 13.79
CA ILE A 49 -22.46 0.77 13.17
C ILE A 49 -21.31 0.13 13.95
N LYS A 50 -20.22 0.89 14.19
CA LYS A 50 -19.07 0.43 14.99
C LYS A 50 -19.48 0.06 16.41
N LEU A 51 -20.31 0.87 17.05
CA LEU A 51 -20.81 0.64 18.41
C LEU A 51 -21.63 -0.65 18.51
N LEU A 52 -22.57 -0.86 17.58
CA LEU A 52 -23.43 -2.06 17.58
C LEU A 52 -22.60 -3.34 17.34
N LEU A 53 -21.67 -3.31 16.38
CA LEU A 53 -20.77 -4.42 16.11
C LEU A 53 -19.86 -4.74 17.31
N ALA A 54 -19.32 -3.72 17.98
CA ALA A 54 -18.53 -3.88 19.20
C ALA A 54 -19.33 -4.52 20.35
N HIS A 55 -20.66 -4.29 20.37
CA HIS A 55 -21.58 -4.90 21.32
C HIS A 55 -22.17 -6.24 20.86
N ARG A 56 -21.57 -6.87 19.84
CA ARG A 56 -21.96 -8.20 19.30
C ARG A 56 -23.30 -8.23 18.56
N ALA A 57 -23.71 -7.12 17.96
CA ALA A 57 -24.76 -7.17 16.94
C ALA A 57 -24.32 -8.12 15.82
N ASN A 58 -25.23 -8.96 15.34
CA ASN A 58 -24.93 -9.90 14.27
C ASN A 58 -24.69 -9.13 12.95
N PRO A 59 -23.48 -9.19 12.38
CA PRO A 59 -23.14 -8.43 11.18
C PRO A 59 -23.92 -8.89 9.93
N ASP A 60 -24.39 -10.14 9.92
CA ASP A 60 -25.28 -10.67 8.88
C ASP A 60 -26.76 -10.32 9.13
N GLY A 61 -27.08 -9.72 10.27
CA GLY A 61 -28.45 -9.52 10.76
C GLY A 61 -29.11 -10.81 11.26
N ALA A 62 -30.19 -10.65 12.02
CA ALA A 62 -30.98 -11.75 12.55
C ALA A 62 -31.66 -12.56 11.41
N PRO A 63 -32.02 -13.84 11.66
CA PRO A 63 -32.81 -14.63 10.71
C PRO A 63 -34.07 -13.89 10.24
N GLY A 64 -34.31 -13.87 8.93
CA GLY A 64 -35.45 -13.17 8.33
C GLY A 64 -35.31 -11.65 8.17
N SER A 65 -34.25 -11.04 8.72
CA SER A 65 -33.93 -9.62 8.48
C SER A 65 -33.19 -9.42 7.16
N ARG A 66 -33.24 -8.20 6.63
CA ARG A 66 -32.42 -7.80 5.48
C ARG A 66 -30.96 -7.69 5.91
N PRO A 67 -30.01 -8.32 5.18
CA PRO A 67 -28.61 -8.28 5.57
C PRO A 67 -28.07 -6.84 5.60
N PRO A 68 -27.35 -6.42 6.66
CA PRO A 68 -26.72 -5.09 6.71
C PRO A 68 -25.85 -4.77 5.50
N LEU A 69 -25.10 -5.74 4.99
CA LEU A 69 -24.29 -5.58 3.77
C LEU A 69 -25.15 -5.28 2.53
N TRP A 70 -26.30 -5.94 2.39
CA TRP A 70 -27.26 -5.64 1.32
C TRP A 70 -27.89 -4.26 1.49
N ILE A 71 -28.25 -3.87 2.72
CA ILE A 71 -28.82 -2.54 3.01
C ILE A 71 -27.82 -1.43 2.62
N ALA A 72 -26.53 -1.61 2.92
CA ALA A 72 -25.46 -0.70 2.49
C ALA A 72 -25.49 -0.55 0.96
N ALA A 73 -25.44 -1.67 0.24
CA ALA A 73 -25.39 -1.72 -1.21
C ALA A 73 -26.68 -1.29 -1.93
N ALA A 74 -27.86 -1.39 -1.31
CA ALA A 74 -29.16 -1.18 -1.97
C ALA A 74 -29.90 0.09 -1.56
N ARG A 75 -29.80 0.49 -0.29
CA ARG A 75 -30.73 1.43 0.34
C ARG A 75 -30.07 2.61 1.04
N THR A 76 -28.75 2.56 1.22
CA THR A 76 -28.00 3.63 1.90
C THR A 76 -27.68 4.75 0.92
N LYS A 77 -27.86 6.00 1.36
CA LYS A 77 -27.54 7.20 0.58
C LYS A 77 -26.14 7.72 0.92
N GLY A 78 -25.48 8.34 -0.05
CA GLY A 78 -24.12 8.85 0.08
C GLY A 78 -23.06 7.74 -0.07
N PRO A 79 -21.78 8.07 0.18
CA PRO A 79 -20.68 7.11 0.07
C PRO A 79 -20.81 5.96 1.08
N ILE A 80 -20.63 4.73 0.61
CA ILE A 80 -20.82 3.50 1.40
C ILE A 80 -19.55 2.67 1.61
N GLY A 81 -18.41 3.06 1.04
CA GLY A 81 -17.13 2.33 1.11
C GLY A 81 -16.78 1.88 2.52
N ASP A 82 -16.60 2.83 3.45
CA ASP A 82 -16.27 2.54 4.85
C ASP A 82 -17.27 1.59 5.54
N ILE A 83 -18.56 1.68 5.19
CA ILE A 83 -19.59 0.81 5.77
C ILE A 83 -19.40 -0.62 5.28
N VAL A 84 -19.19 -0.78 3.97
CA VAL A 84 -18.95 -2.09 3.35
C VAL A 84 -17.68 -2.71 3.93
N GLU A 85 -16.58 -1.97 3.98
CA GLU A 85 -15.32 -2.43 4.57
C GLU A 85 -15.49 -2.83 6.04
N THR A 86 -16.16 -2.00 6.83
CA THR A 86 -16.42 -2.29 8.26
C THR A 86 -17.21 -3.60 8.40
N LEU A 87 -18.23 -3.82 7.58
CA LEU A 87 -19.03 -5.05 7.62
C LEU A 87 -18.21 -6.27 7.15
N LEU A 88 -17.47 -6.16 6.05
CA LEU A 88 -16.57 -7.22 5.56
C LEU A 88 -15.54 -7.64 6.62
N ALA A 89 -14.96 -6.68 7.34
CA ALA A 89 -14.03 -6.94 8.45
C ALA A 89 -14.65 -7.73 9.61
N HIS A 90 -15.99 -7.72 9.76
CA HIS A 90 -16.72 -8.48 10.77
C HIS A 90 -17.20 -9.85 10.28
N GLY A 91 -16.67 -10.33 9.14
CA GLY A 91 -16.90 -11.69 8.66
C GLY A 91 -18.31 -11.95 8.14
N VAL A 92 -18.96 -10.92 7.58
CA VAL A 92 -20.27 -11.08 6.92
C VAL A 92 -20.21 -12.12 5.80
N ASN A 93 -21.30 -12.85 5.64
CA ASN A 93 -21.50 -13.70 4.49
C ASN A 93 -21.89 -12.86 3.27
N VAL A 94 -20.89 -12.57 2.43
CA VAL A 94 -21.04 -11.77 1.20
C VAL A 94 -22.07 -12.35 0.21
N LYS A 95 -22.33 -13.67 0.29
CA LYS A 95 -23.29 -14.38 -0.57
C LYS A 95 -24.72 -14.35 0.01
N LYS A 96 -24.94 -13.78 1.19
CA LYS A 96 -26.26 -13.72 1.82
C LYS A 96 -27.16 -12.78 1.02
N ALA A 97 -28.22 -13.32 0.46
CA ALA A 97 -29.22 -12.57 -0.29
C ALA A 97 -30.27 -11.95 0.64
N ASP A 98 -30.87 -10.84 0.20
CA ASP A 98 -32.06 -10.27 0.82
C ASP A 98 -33.22 -11.27 0.77
N PRO A 99 -33.93 -11.52 1.89
CA PRO A 99 -34.97 -12.54 1.93
C PRO A 99 -36.24 -12.18 1.14
N VAL A 100 -36.39 -10.93 0.67
CA VAL A 100 -37.58 -10.48 -0.06
C VAL A 100 -37.36 -10.57 -1.56
N VAL A 101 -36.30 -9.94 -2.08
CA VAL A 101 -36.01 -9.89 -3.52
C VAL A 101 -34.96 -10.89 -4.00
N ASN A 102 -34.32 -11.62 -3.08
CA ASN A 102 -33.21 -12.54 -3.35
C ASN A 102 -32.04 -11.89 -4.10
N ASP A 103 -31.79 -10.61 -3.87
CA ASP A 103 -30.61 -9.90 -4.37
C ASP A 103 -29.48 -10.03 -3.34
N THR A 104 -28.26 -10.33 -3.79
CA THR A 104 -27.05 -10.16 -2.96
C THR A 104 -26.62 -8.69 -2.96
N ALA A 105 -25.67 -8.33 -2.08
CA ALA A 105 -25.11 -6.98 -2.07
C ALA A 105 -24.52 -6.60 -3.45
N LEU A 106 -23.87 -7.56 -4.13
CA LEU A 106 -23.31 -7.36 -5.47
C LEU A 106 -24.39 -7.04 -6.51
N HIS A 107 -25.53 -7.75 -6.51
CA HIS A 107 -26.66 -7.44 -7.39
C HIS A 107 -27.16 -6.02 -7.19
N ALA A 108 -27.31 -5.60 -5.92
CA ALA A 108 -27.87 -4.31 -5.58
C ALA A 108 -26.97 -3.15 -6.03
N ILE A 109 -25.66 -3.23 -5.78
CA ILE A 109 -24.74 -2.15 -6.15
C ILE A 109 -24.56 -2.06 -7.67
N VAL A 110 -24.48 -3.18 -8.38
CA VAL A 110 -24.40 -3.22 -9.85
C VAL A 110 -25.64 -2.62 -10.51
N GLN A 111 -26.82 -2.75 -9.90
CA GLN A 111 -28.03 -2.13 -10.46
C GLN A 111 -27.99 -0.60 -10.43
N ARG A 112 -27.28 0.01 -9.46
CA ARG A 112 -27.40 1.45 -9.18
C ARG A 112 -26.10 2.26 -9.22
N TYR A 113 -24.93 1.65 -9.41
CA TYR A 113 -23.65 2.37 -9.39
C TYR A 113 -23.64 3.54 -10.37
N ARG A 114 -22.99 4.65 -9.97
CA ARG A 114 -22.90 5.87 -10.81
C ARG A 114 -21.52 6.49 -10.89
N ASN A 115 -20.62 6.14 -9.98
CA ASN A 115 -19.31 6.76 -9.84
C ASN A 115 -18.23 5.71 -9.56
N GLU A 116 -16.98 6.16 -9.49
CA GLU A 116 -15.82 5.32 -9.20
C GLU A 116 -15.88 4.70 -7.79
N ASP A 117 -16.34 5.44 -6.78
CA ASP A 117 -16.49 4.91 -5.41
C ASP A 117 -17.38 3.65 -5.34
N ASP A 118 -18.44 3.59 -6.16
CA ASP A 118 -19.30 2.41 -6.25
C ASP A 118 -18.60 1.22 -6.95
N LEU A 119 -17.64 1.50 -7.86
CA LEU A 119 -16.82 0.48 -8.52
C LEU A 119 -15.81 -0.14 -7.54
N ASP A 120 -15.23 0.66 -6.65
CA ASP A 120 -14.35 0.17 -5.57
C ASP A 120 -15.12 -0.77 -4.63
N VAL A 121 -16.39 -0.44 -4.33
CA VAL A 121 -17.27 -1.31 -3.55
C VAL A 121 -17.58 -2.62 -4.29
N ILE A 122 -17.80 -2.57 -5.60
CA ILE A 122 -18.00 -3.76 -6.43
C ILE A 122 -16.75 -4.66 -6.38
N GLU A 123 -15.57 -4.07 -6.55
CA GLU A 123 -14.29 -4.77 -6.47
C GLU A 123 -14.09 -5.41 -5.09
N ALA A 124 -14.33 -4.65 -4.01
CA ALA A 124 -14.22 -5.15 -2.64
C ALA A 124 -15.14 -6.35 -2.38
N LEU A 125 -16.37 -6.33 -2.88
CA LEU A 125 -17.31 -7.45 -2.76
C LEU A 125 -16.86 -8.68 -3.54
N VAL A 126 -16.36 -8.51 -4.78
CA VAL A 126 -15.83 -9.61 -5.59
C VAL A 126 -14.59 -10.22 -4.92
N ASN A 127 -13.67 -9.39 -4.44
CA ASN A 127 -12.48 -9.81 -3.68
C ASN A 127 -12.84 -10.53 -2.38
N ALA A 128 -13.94 -10.15 -1.74
CA ALA A 128 -14.47 -10.83 -0.55
C ALA A 128 -15.27 -12.12 -0.88
N GLY A 129 -15.30 -12.54 -2.15
CA GLY A 129 -15.89 -13.80 -2.58
C GLY A 129 -17.36 -13.73 -2.97
N ALA A 130 -17.89 -12.54 -3.30
CA ALA A 130 -19.15 -12.43 -4.02
C ALA A 130 -19.07 -13.20 -5.34
N ASP A 131 -20.16 -13.85 -5.73
CA ASP A 131 -20.24 -14.59 -6.99
C ASP A 131 -20.91 -13.72 -8.07
N PRO A 132 -20.17 -13.25 -9.10
CA PRO A 132 -20.74 -12.44 -10.19
C PRO A 132 -21.76 -13.19 -11.05
N LYS A 133 -21.74 -14.52 -11.01
CA LYS A 133 -22.58 -15.42 -11.81
C LYS A 133 -23.80 -15.92 -11.08
N ALA A 134 -23.87 -15.74 -9.76
CA ALA A 134 -25.08 -16.05 -9.00
C ALA A 134 -26.26 -15.23 -9.55
N THR A 135 -27.42 -15.85 -9.65
CA THR A 135 -28.63 -15.22 -10.19
C THR A 135 -29.62 -14.88 -9.09
N ASN A 136 -30.30 -13.75 -9.23
CA ASN A 136 -31.40 -13.35 -8.37
C ASN A 136 -32.75 -14.00 -8.80
N GLN A 137 -33.85 -13.63 -8.13
CA GLN A 137 -35.20 -14.10 -8.47
C GLN A 137 -35.65 -13.76 -9.90
N ARG A 138 -35.04 -12.75 -10.55
CA ARG A 138 -35.34 -12.36 -11.95
C ARG A 138 -34.49 -13.12 -12.97
N GLY A 139 -33.62 -14.04 -12.52
CA GLY A 139 -32.67 -14.75 -13.37
C GLY A 139 -31.50 -13.87 -13.83
N GLU A 140 -31.32 -12.69 -13.22
CA GLU A 140 -30.24 -11.76 -13.55
C GLU A 140 -29.04 -12.04 -12.65
N SER A 141 -27.85 -12.20 -13.23
CA SER A 141 -26.57 -12.14 -12.52
C SER A 141 -25.92 -10.76 -12.67
N ALA A 142 -24.99 -10.42 -11.78
CA ALA A 142 -24.19 -9.18 -11.88
C ALA A 142 -23.47 -9.08 -13.24
N GLU A 143 -22.89 -10.19 -13.71
CA GLU A 143 -22.23 -10.28 -15.02
C GLU A 143 -23.23 -10.10 -16.18
N SER A 144 -24.44 -10.67 -16.08
CA SER A 144 -25.47 -10.51 -17.12
C SER A 144 -25.97 -9.06 -17.23
N LEU A 145 -26.07 -8.35 -16.10
CA LEU A 145 -26.45 -6.94 -16.04
C LEU A 145 -25.38 -6.05 -16.67
N ALA A 146 -24.10 -6.32 -16.37
CA ALA A 146 -22.97 -5.64 -16.98
C ALA A 146 -22.90 -5.86 -18.50
N THR A 147 -23.12 -7.11 -18.93
CA THR A 147 -23.16 -7.50 -20.35
C THR A 147 -24.28 -6.78 -21.11
N LYS A 148 -25.49 -6.76 -20.54
CA LYS A 148 -26.66 -6.08 -21.15
C LYS A 148 -26.44 -4.57 -21.32
N ARG A 149 -25.66 -3.95 -20.43
CA ARG A 149 -25.28 -2.53 -20.49
C ARG A 149 -24.10 -2.24 -21.42
N ASN A 150 -23.42 -3.28 -21.94
CA ASN A 150 -22.16 -3.17 -22.66
C ASN A 150 -21.07 -2.41 -21.87
N ASP A 151 -21.08 -2.56 -20.53
CA ASP A 151 -20.11 -1.89 -19.66
C ASP A 151 -18.85 -2.75 -19.51
N LYS A 152 -17.87 -2.48 -20.36
CA LYS A 152 -16.58 -3.19 -20.38
C LYS A 152 -15.79 -3.03 -19.08
N LYS A 153 -15.91 -1.88 -18.41
CA LYS A 153 -15.18 -1.60 -17.17
C LYS A 153 -15.75 -2.44 -16.03
N LEU A 154 -17.07 -2.47 -15.91
CA LEU A 154 -17.72 -3.33 -14.93
C LEU A 154 -17.46 -4.82 -15.22
N LEU A 155 -17.48 -5.23 -16.50
CA LEU A 155 -17.14 -6.61 -16.87
C LEU A 155 -15.71 -7.00 -16.47
N ALA A 156 -14.75 -6.07 -16.56
CA ALA A 156 -13.38 -6.31 -16.10
C ALA A 156 -13.31 -6.52 -14.58
N LEU A 157 -14.04 -5.72 -13.79
CA LEU A 157 -14.11 -5.87 -12.33
C LEU A 157 -14.84 -7.15 -11.88
N LEU A 158 -15.80 -7.62 -12.67
CA LEU A 158 -16.55 -8.85 -12.41
C LEU A 158 -15.85 -10.10 -12.97
N ALA A 159 -14.86 -9.93 -13.84
CA ALA A 159 -14.11 -11.04 -14.41
C ALA A 159 -13.26 -11.72 -13.33
N PRO A 160 -13.23 -13.06 -13.27
CA PRO A 160 -12.30 -13.78 -12.42
C PRO A 160 -10.89 -13.72 -13.04
N GLU A 161 -10.28 -12.55 -13.02
CA GLU A 161 -8.84 -12.41 -13.20
C GLU A 161 -8.12 -13.01 -11.97
N LYS A 162 -6.89 -13.48 -12.14
CA LYS A 162 -6.07 -14.11 -11.08
C LYS A 162 -5.63 -13.07 -10.03
N HIS A 163 -6.57 -12.37 -9.41
CA HIS A 163 -6.32 -11.47 -8.31
C HIS A 163 -5.77 -12.29 -7.14
N LYS A 164 -4.65 -11.81 -6.59
CA LYS A 164 -3.89 -12.45 -5.51
C LYS A 164 -4.87 -13.02 -4.48
N LYS A 165 -4.79 -14.33 -4.25
CA LYS A 165 -5.44 -14.96 -3.09
C LYS A 165 -5.00 -14.19 -1.86
N ILE A 166 -5.86 -13.30 -1.35
CA ILE A 166 -5.76 -12.89 0.04
C ILE A 166 -5.91 -14.21 0.80
N HIS A 167 -4.82 -14.67 1.42
CA HIS A 167 -4.88 -15.95 2.08
C HIS A 167 -5.93 -15.81 3.18
N ILE A 168 -6.79 -16.81 3.34
CA ILE A 168 -7.68 -16.91 4.51
C ILE A 168 -6.89 -16.73 5.81
N LYS A 169 -5.57 -17.03 5.81
CA LYS A 169 -4.63 -16.72 6.89
C LYS A 169 -4.49 -15.22 7.20
N ASP A 170 -4.57 -14.33 6.22
CA ASP A 170 -4.43 -12.87 6.39
C ASP A 170 -5.73 -12.26 6.95
N VAL A 171 -6.89 -12.71 6.46
CA VAL A 171 -8.20 -12.33 7.04
C VAL A 171 -8.37 -12.90 8.46
N LEU A 172 -7.93 -14.14 8.68
CA LEU A 172 -7.90 -14.75 10.01
C LEU A 172 -6.86 -14.08 10.91
N MET A 173 -5.73 -13.59 10.38
CA MET A 173 -4.70 -12.84 11.13
C MET A 173 -5.26 -11.49 11.57
N ILE A 174 -5.96 -10.77 10.70
CA ILE A 174 -6.63 -9.50 11.01
C ILE A 174 -7.73 -9.73 12.05
N ALA A 175 -8.58 -10.74 11.86
CA ALA A 175 -9.61 -11.10 12.83
C ALA A 175 -9.04 -11.57 14.18
N SER A 176 -7.90 -12.28 14.20
CA SER A 176 -7.24 -12.72 15.42
C SER A 176 -6.45 -11.61 16.13
N LEU A 177 -5.94 -10.62 15.41
CA LEU A 177 -5.39 -9.38 15.96
C LEU A 177 -6.48 -8.49 16.60
N ILE A 178 -7.65 -8.38 15.96
CA ILE A 178 -8.81 -7.69 16.51
C ILE A 178 -9.32 -8.42 17.76
N MET A 179 -9.42 -9.76 17.73
CA MET A 179 -9.80 -10.57 18.89
C MET A 179 -8.74 -10.54 20.00
N PHE A 180 -7.45 -10.43 19.66
CA PHE A 180 -6.35 -10.25 20.62
C PHE A 180 -6.41 -8.87 21.27
N ALA A 181 -6.70 -7.80 20.52
CA ALA A 181 -6.93 -6.46 21.05
C ALA A 181 -8.14 -6.44 22.01
N ILE A 182 -9.23 -7.15 21.67
CA ILE A 182 -10.42 -7.31 22.52
C ILE A 182 -10.13 -8.15 23.78
N ALA A 183 -9.31 -9.20 23.66
CA ALA A 183 -8.89 -10.06 24.79
C ALA A 183 -7.91 -9.34 25.73
N TRP A 184 -7.01 -8.55 25.17
CA TRP A 184 -6.00 -7.76 25.90
C TRP A 184 -6.61 -6.55 26.60
N ALA A 185 -7.64 -5.93 26.00
CA ALA A 185 -8.48 -4.93 26.66
C ALA A 185 -9.22 -5.46 27.91
N ASN A 186 -9.34 -6.79 28.06
CA ASN A 186 -10.02 -7.48 29.17
C ASN A 186 -9.06 -8.18 30.16
N ARG A 187 -7.88 -7.58 30.41
CA ARG A 187 -6.65 -8.17 30.99
C ARG A 187 -6.67 -8.78 32.41
N LYS A 188 -7.80 -9.15 33.04
CA LYS A 188 -7.82 -9.75 34.40
C LYS A 188 -8.32 -11.20 34.52
N ASN A 189 -8.37 -11.98 33.43
CA ASN A 189 -8.71 -13.41 33.47
C ASN A 189 -7.56 -14.31 32.94
N PRO A 190 -6.79 -15.00 33.81
CA PRO A 190 -5.62 -15.80 33.41
C PRO A 190 -5.95 -17.09 32.63
N LEU A 191 -7.22 -17.49 32.55
CA LEU A 191 -7.63 -18.69 31.80
C LEU A 191 -7.68 -18.49 30.28
N LEU A 192 -7.89 -17.26 29.81
CA LEU A 192 -7.93 -16.92 28.37
C LEU A 192 -6.53 -16.84 27.74
N MET A 193 -5.50 -16.62 28.55
CA MET A 193 -4.09 -16.66 28.14
C MET A 193 -3.64 -18.06 27.70
N MET A 194 -4.10 -19.11 28.40
CA MET A 194 -3.74 -20.50 28.07
C MET A 194 -4.37 -20.98 26.77
N THR A 195 -5.55 -20.47 26.39
CA THR A 195 -6.18 -20.82 25.11
C THR A 195 -5.59 -20.05 23.93
N ALA A 196 -5.08 -18.82 24.15
CA ALA A 196 -4.35 -18.06 23.12
C ALA A 196 -2.93 -18.61 22.89
N ALA A 197 -2.27 -19.12 23.94
CA ALA A 197 -0.95 -19.73 23.84
C ALA A 197 -0.95 -21.06 23.05
N VAL A 198 -2.03 -21.85 23.12
CA VAL A 198 -2.17 -23.09 22.33
C VAL A 198 -2.53 -22.79 20.86
N GLY A 199 -3.14 -21.64 20.57
CA GLY A 199 -3.46 -21.22 19.20
C GLY A 199 -2.29 -20.65 18.39
N ALA A 200 -1.19 -20.27 19.05
CA ALA A 200 -0.02 -19.66 18.43
C ALA A 200 0.99 -20.66 17.84
N THR A 201 0.83 -21.97 18.09
CA THR A 201 1.57 -23.02 17.36
C THR A 201 0.65 -23.65 16.31
N ALA A 202 0.79 -23.22 15.06
CA ALA A 202 0.14 -23.93 13.96
C ALA A 202 0.69 -25.37 13.89
N ALA A 203 -0.22 -26.36 13.97
CA ALA A 203 -0.02 -27.82 13.81
C ALA A 203 0.24 -28.67 15.08
N ALA A 204 -0.78 -28.81 15.96
CA ALA A 204 -1.14 -30.00 16.80
C ALA A 204 -2.16 -29.50 17.85
N VAL A 205 -3.41 -29.94 17.97
CA VAL A 205 -3.87 -31.25 18.43
C VAL A 205 -5.38 -31.35 18.15
N SER A 206 -5.77 -32.56 17.75
CA SER A 206 -7.08 -33.11 17.48
C SER A 206 -8.19 -32.87 18.54
N SER A 207 -9.41 -32.71 18.03
CA SER A 207 -10.70 -33.21 18.55
C SER A 207 -10.76 -33.84 19.96
N LYS A 208 -10.54 -33.10 21.08
CA LYS A 208 -10.91 -33.63 22.43
C LYS A 208 -10.98 -32.66 23.62
N PHE A 209 -11.42 -31.39 23.49
CA PHE A 209 -11.51 -30.50 24.68
C PHE A 209 -12.72 -29.55 24.76
N ILE A 210 -13.92 -29.98 24.34
CA ILE A 210 -15.16 -29.16 24.38
C ILE A 210 -15.91 -29.23 25.74
N GLY A 211 -15.58 -30.17 26.62
CA GLY A 211 -16.32 -30.42 27.87
C GLY A 211 -16.22 -29.38 29.01
N PRO A 212 -15.02 -28.86 29.38
CA PRO A 212 -14.87 -28.13 30.65
C PRO A 212 -15.23 -26.62 30.60
N ILE A 213 -15.37 -26.04 29.41
CA ILE A 213 -15.52 -24.59 29.18
C ILE A 213 -16.92 -24.09 29.60
N LYS A 214 -17.94 -24.96 29.53
CA LYS A 214 -19.34 -24.61 29.82
C LYS A 214 -19.61 -24.31 31.30
N LYS A 215 -18.76 -24.80 32.22
CA LYS A 215 -19.01 -24.73 33.68
C LYS A 215 -18.44 -23.46 34.34
N ARG A 216 -17.46 -22.81 33.71
CA ARG A 216 -16.82 -21.59 34.25
C ARG A 216 -17.51 -20.27 33.84
N PHE A 217 -18.41 -20.32 32.86
CA PHE A 217 -19.11 -19.13 32.33
C PHE A 217 -20.14 -18.49 33.29
N LYS A 218 -20.44 -19.12 34.44
CA LYS A 218 -21.50 -18.67 35.36
C LYS A 218 -21.06 -17.72 36.48
N MET A 219 -19.77 -17.37 36.60
CA MET A 219 -19.24 -16.86 37.89
C MET A 219 -18.63 -15.46 37.92
N LEU A 220 -18.54 -14.69 36.82
CA LEU A 220 -17.83 -13.40 36.85
C LEU A 220 -18.65 -12.25 36.27
N GLY A 221 -19.80 -11.99 36.89
CA GLY A 221 -20.37 -10.65 36.92
C GLY A 221 -19.82 -9.87 38.12
N ARG A 222 -18.97 -8.87 37.90
CA ARG A 222 -18.87 -7.60 38.68
C ARG A 222 -17.63 -6.75 38.31
N ARG A 223 -17.92 -5.52 37.86
CA ARG A 223 -17.24 -4.21 38.03
C ARG A 223 -15.71 -4.09 37.79
N SER A 224 -15.31 -3.17 36.87
CA SER A 224 -14.23 -2.18 37.11
C SER A 224 -14.21 -1.06 36.05
N LYS A 225 -13.66 0.11 36.42
CA LYS A 225 -13.75 1.45 35.82
C LYS A 225 -12.66 1.78 34.77
N LYS A 226 -13.07 2.55 33.74
CA LYS A 226 -12.41 3.57 32.88
C LYS A 226 -10.89 3.48 32.55
N VAL A 227 -10.57 3.34 31.25
CA VAL A 227 -9.27 3.71 30.64
C VAL A 227 -9.47 4.92 29.71
N PRO A 228 -8.65 5.98 29.80
CA PRO A 228 -8.71 7.14 28.91
C PRO A 228 -8.32 6.83 27.44
N HIS A 229 -9.01 7.46 26.48
CA HIS A 229 -8.86 7.24 25.03
C HIS A 229 -7.41 7.36 24.51
N HIS A 230 -6.64 8.34 25.00
CA HIS A 230 -5.24 8.56 24.60
C HIS A 230 -4.31 7.39 24.95
N ILE A 231 -4.65 6.59 25.98
CA ILE A 231 -3.86 5.41 26.35
C ILE A 231 -4.18 4.26 25.38
N ALA A 232 -5.45 4.09 25.01
CA ALA A 232 -5.87 3.08 24.04
C ALA A 232 -5.25 3.32 22.65
N GLU A 233 -5.31 4.55 22.15
CA GLU A 233 -4.71 4.96 20.87
C GLU A 233 -3.19 4.72 20.83
N LYS A 234 -2.48 5.05 21.92
CA LYS A 234 -1.04 4.81 22.04
C LYS A 234 -0.69 3.31 22.00
N LEU A 235 -1.55 2.47 22.55
CA LEU A 235 -1.36 1.02 22.60
C LEU A 235 -1.71 0.34 21.27
N GLU A 236 -2.76 0.81 20.58
CA GLU A 236 -3.11 0.37 19.23
C GLU A 236 -2.01 0.72 18.23
N LYS A 237 -1.52 1.97 18.27
CA LYS A 237 -0.40 2.43 17.45
C LYS A 237 0.87 1.61 17.67
N ALA A 238 1.17 1.28 18.93
CA ALA A 238 2.32 0.42 19.27
C ALA A 238 2.16 -1.01 18.74
N ALA A 239 0.96 -1.59 18.80
CA ALA A 239 0.69 -2.93 18.26
C ALA A 239 0.76 -2.95 16.73
N CYS A 240 0.23 -1.93 16.05
CA CYS A 240 0.33 -1.77 14.60
C CYS A 240 1.80 -1.64 14.17
N ALA A 241 2.57 -0.80 14.86
CA ALA A 241 4.00 -0.64 14.61
C ALA A 241 4.78 -1.95 14.78
N GLU A 242 4.48 -2.75 15.80
CA GLU A 242 5.18 -4.03 16.00
C GLU A 242 4.80 -5.07 14.92
N ALA A 243 3.53 -5.13 14.51
CA ALA A 243 3.11 -5.99 13.40
C ALA A 243 3.79 -5.59 12.09
N PHE A 244 3.79 -4.30 11.78
CA PHE A 244 4.44 -3.76 10.58
C PHE A 244 5.97 -3.97 10.62
N LYS A 245 6.59 -3.82 11.80
CA LYS A 245 8.01 -4.13 12.01
C LYS A 245 8.34 -5.58 11.69
N ASN A 246 7.49 -6.52 12.11
CA ASN A 246 7.68 -7.94 11.81
C ASN A 246 7.49 -8.24 10.31
N GLU A 247 6.52 -7.61 9.65
CA GLU A 247 6.36 -7.68 8.19
C GLU A 247 7.63 -7.20 7.47
N MET A 248 8.15 -6.03 7.86
CA MET A 248 9.36 -5.45 7.26
C MET A 248 10.61 -6.28 7.54
N ARG A 249 10.75 -6.87 8.73
CA ARG A 249 11.84 -7.82 9.04
C ARG A 249 11.79 -9.06 8.15
N ASN A 250 10.60 -9.61 7.90
CA ASN A 250 10.45 -10.73 6.98
C ASN A 250 10.85 -10.32 5.56
N TYR A 251 10.41 -9.16 5.08
CA TYR A 251 10.84 -8.63 3.78
C TYR A 251 12.36 -8.43 3.70
N ILE A 252 12.98 -7.79 4.71
CA ILE A 252 14.43 -7.57 4.78
C ILE A 252 15.17 -8.91 4.71
N LYS A 253 14.62 -9.95 5.33
CA LYS A 253 15.18 -11.29 5.30
C LYS A 253 15.09 -11.90 3.91
N ASP A 254 13.91 -11.89 3.30
CA ASP A 254 13.62 -12.47 1.99
C ASP A 254 14.37 -11.74 0.86
N ALA A 255 14.53 -10.42 0.99
CA ALA A 255 15.30 -9.58 0.06
C ALA A 255 16.82 -9.60 0.32
N HIS A 256 17.31 -10.42 1.27
CA HIS A 256 18.72 -10.52 1.65
C HIS A 256 19.37 -9.20 2.12
N LEU A 257 18.59 -8.32 2.75
CA LEU A 257 19.03 -7.00 3.23
C LEU A 257 19.45 -6.98 4.70
N ASN A 258 19.40 -8.14 5.39
CA ASN A 258 19.67 -8.26 6.84
C ASN A 258 20.96 -7.58 7.30
N GLN A 259 21.98 -7.55 6.43
CA GLN A 259 23.29 -7.00 6.79
C GLN A 259 23.29 -5.48 7.02
N PHE A 260 22.33 -4.76 6.44
CA PHE A 260 22.24 -3.29 6.51
C PHE A 260 21.41 -2.82 7.71
N PHE A 261 20.41 -3.59 8.12
CA PHE A 261 19.43 -3.19 9.14
C PHE A 261 19.61 -3.97 10.45
N LYS A 262 20.87 -4.14 10.88
CA LYS A 262 21.19 -4.76 12.17
C LYS A 262 20.91 -3.82 13.35
N ASP A 263 21.08 -2.51 13.12
CA ASP A 263 20.75 -1.47 14.09
C ASP A 263 19.31 -0.97 13.86
N ASP A 264 18.45 -1.25 14.83
CA ASP A 264 17.02 -0.99 14.74
C ASP A 264 16.68 0.52 14.66
N LYS A 265 17.59 1.46 14.95
CA LYS A 265 17.26 2.91 15.03
C LYS A 265 16.71 3.50 13.73
N PHE A 266 17.37 3.25 12.59
CA PHE A 266 16.91 3.75 11.28
C PHE A 266 15.58 3.08 10.91
N LEU A 267 15.51 1.76 11.04
CA LEU A 267 14.32 0.98 10.72
C LEU A 267 13.13 1.38 11.61
N ASP A 268 13.35 1.59 12.90
CA ASP A 268 12.35 2.05 13.87
C ASP A 268 11.83 3.44 13.52
N HIS A 269 12.71 4.35 13.08
CA HIS A 269 12.30 5.66 12.60
C HIS A 269 11.37 5.54 11.40
N VAL A 270 11.80 4.78 10.38
CA VAL A 270 11.02 4.57 9.15
C VAL A 270 9.67 3.93 9.47
N ILE A 271 9.64 2.88 10.30
CA ILE A 271 8.41 2.19 10.70
C ILE A 271 7.48 3.11 11.48
N THR A 272 8.01 3.90 12.41
CA THR A 272 7.19 4.83 13.20
C THR A 272 6.55 5.85 12.27
N LYS A 273 7.31 6.45 11.34
CA LYS A 273 6.77 7.37 10.33
C LYS A 273 5.75 6.71 9.41
N ALA A 274 5.98 5.46 9.01
CA ALA A 274 5.08 4.70 8.16
C ALA A 274 3.74 4.44 8.86
N VAL A 275 3.75 4.00 10.12
CA VAL A 275 2.53 3.76 10.90
C VAL A 275 1.73 5.04 11.11
N ASP A 276 2.42 6.16 11.36
CA ASP A 276 1.80 7.48 11.48
C ASP A 276 1.14 7.89 10.16
N MET A 277 1.80 7.61 9.04
CA MET A 277 1.28 7.87 7.70
C MET A 277 0.11 6.96 7.33
N GLU A 278 0.16 5.66 7.65
CA GLU A 278 -0.94 4.71 7.38
C GLU A 278 -2.20 5.06 8.18
N ALA A 279 -2.06 5.73 9.33
CA ALA A 279 -3.17 6.24 10.11
C ALA A 279 -3.75 7.57 9.60
N ASP A 280 -3.05 8.29 8.71
CA ASP A 280 -3.54 9.56 8.15
C ASP A 280 -4.50 9.28 6.97
N PRO A 281 -5.80 9.67 7.06
CA PRO A 281 -6.76 9.46 5.98
C PRO A 281 -6.44 10.23 4.70
N LYS A 282 -5.46 11.16 4.72
CA LYS A 282 -4.97 11.88 3.54
C LYS A 282 -3.87 11.12 2.79
N THR A 283 -3.35 10.04 3.37
CA THR A 283 -2.32 9.24 2.72
C THR A 283 -2.90 8.54 1.51
N THR A 284 -2.36 8.86 0.34
CA THR A 284 -2.83 8.31 -0.94
C THR A 284 -1.85 7.34 -1.58
N VAL A 285 -0.66 7.19 -0.99
CA VAL A 285 0.39 6.29 -1.46
C VAL A 285 0.41 5.00 -0.66
N ASN A 286 0.78 3.90 -1.30
CA ASN A 286 0.99 2.63 -0.62
C ASN A 286 2.17 2.72 0.36
N VAL A 287 1.85 2.82 1.66
CA VAL A 287 2.83 2.99 2.74
C VAL A 287 3.81 1.81 2.82
N ARG A 288 3.39 0.59 2.48
CA ARG A 288 4.26 -0.59 2.52
C ARG A 288 5.35 -0.49 1.45
N ASP A 289 4.95 -0.11 0.24
CA ASP A 289 5.89 0.07 -0.85
C ASP A 289 6.80 1.28 -0.63
N LEU A 290 6.26 2.37 -0.08
CA LEU A 290 7.07 3.52 0.32
C LEU A 290 8.09 3.15 1.42
N THR A 291 7.71 2.28 2.35
CA THR A 291 8.62 1.77 3.39
C THR A 291 9.72 0.91 2.80
N ARG A 292 9.40 0.04 1.83
CA ARG A 292 10.40 -0.77 1.10
C ARG A 292 11.36 0.11 0.32
N LEU A 293 10.85 1.15 -0.35
CA LEU A 293 11.65 2.15 -1.05
C LEU A 293 12.58 2.89 -0.07
N ALA A 294 12.07 3.26 1.11
CA ALA A 294 12.84 3.92 2.16
C ALA A 294 13.99 3.07 2.70
N LEU A 295 14.05 1.76 2.45
CA LEU A 295 15.23 0.96 2.78
C LEU A 295 16.41 1.26 1.86
N TYR A 296 16.20 1.79 0.66
CA TYR A 296 17.28 2.10 -0.28
C TYR A 296 17.66 3.58 -0.17
N GLN A 297 18.96 3.87 -0.25
CA GLN A 297 19.52 5.20 -0.49
C GLN A 297 19.24 5.58 -1.95
N PRO A 298 18.34 6.54 -2.22
CA PRO A 298 18.08 6.94 -3.58
C PRO A 298 19.19 7.87 -4.08
N VAL A 299 19.56 7.68 -5.34
CA VAL A 299 20.43 8.57 -6.12
C VAL A 299 19.65 8.92 -7.38
N LEU A 300 19.33 10.19 -7.56
CA LEU A 300 18.76 10.72 -8.79
C LEU A 300 19.90 11.21 -9.68
N TYR A 301 20.14 10.51 -10.77
CA TYR A 301 21.17 10.81 -11.75
C TYR A 301 20.54 11.46 -12.98
N CYS A 302 20.68 12.78 -13.06
CA CYS A 302 20.04 13.61 -14.07
C CYS A 302 20.96 13.91 -15.25
N ASP A 303 20.35 13.99 -16.43
CA ASP A 303 20.99 14.44 -17.64
C ASP A 303 21.00 15.97 -17.67
N ASP A 304 22.19 16.54 -17.87
CA ASP A 304 22.44 17.96 -18.05
C ASP A 304 23.21 18.23 -19.35
N SER A 305 23.11 17.32 -20.33
CA SER A 305 23.69 17.49 -21.66
C SER A 305 22.94 18.55 -22.49
N GLY A 306 23.52 18.93 -23.63
CA GLY A 306 22.95 19.97 -24.49
C GLY A 306 21.56 19.64 -25.08
N SER A 307 21.25 18.35 -25.31
CA SER A 307 19.98 17.88 -25.90
C SER A 307 18.77 18.19 -25.01
N MET A 308 18.98 18.24 -23.70
CA MET A 308 17.93 18.50 -22.71
C MET A 308 17.27 19.88 -22.86
N ASN A 309 17.91 20.83 -23.54
CA ASN A 309 17.32 22.15 -23.82
C ASN A 309 16.12 22.12 -24.77
N GLN A 310 15.80 20.97 -25.37
CA GLN A 310 14.71 20.82 -26.32
C GLN A 310 13.42 20.37 -25.64
N GLY A 311 12.26 20.76 -26.20
CA GLY A 311 10.97 20.12 -25.91
C GLY A 311 10.47 20.16 -24.46
N GLY A 312 10.96 21.09 -23.62
CA GLY A 312 10.54 21.19 -22.21
C GLY A 312 11.10 20.09 -21.30
N ARG A 313 12.10 19.32 -21.75
CA ARG A 313 12.70 18.19 -21.02
C ARG A 313 13.30 18.60 -19.68
N VAL A 314 13.94 19.78 -19.60
CA VAL A 314 14.42 20.37 -18.33
C VAL A 314 13.29 20.53 -17.32
N GLN A 315 12.14 21.06 -17.75
CA GLN A 315 11.00 21.29 -16.87
C GLN A 315 10.44 19.96 -16.34
N LEU A 316 10.28 18.98 -17.23
CA LEU A 316 9.82 17.64 -16.85
C LEU A 316 10.79 16.97 -15.86
N GLN A 317 12.10 17.03 -16.13
CA GLN A 317 13.11 16.50 -15.22
C GLN A 317 13.07 17.19 -13.86
N ALA A 318 12.88 18.51 -13.82
CA ALA A 318 12.74 19.27 -12.58
C ALA A 318 11.50 18.86 -11.78
N ASP A 319 10.35 18.71 -12.44
CA ASP A 319 9.10 18.32 -11.79
C ASP A 319 9.15 16.87 -11.28
N LEU A 320 9.72 15.95 -12.06
CA LEU A 320 9.98 14.57 -11.62
C LEU A 320 10.97 14.54 -10.46
N GLY A 321 12.07 15.28 -10.54
CA GLY A 321 13.09 15.33 -9.50
C GLY A 321 12.56 15.87 -8.18
N GLU A 322 11.74 16.92 -8.21
CA GLU A 322 11.04 17.45 -7.03
C GLU A 322 10.14 16.39 -6.40
N ARG A 323 9.33 15.69 -7.19
CA ARG A 323 8.35 14.70 -6.72
C ARG A 323 9.01 13.43 -6.20
N ILE A 324 10.01 12.90 -6.91
CA ILE A 324 10.83 11.76 -6.46
C ILE A 324 11.51 12.10 -5.13
N THR A 325 12.06 13.31 -5.00
CA THR A 325 12.66 13.76 -3.74
C THR A 325 11.61 13.87 -2.63
N SER A 326 10.45 14.44 -2.94
CA SER A 326 9.32 14.56 -2.00
C SER A 326 8.89 13.19 -1.48
N LEU A 327 8.75 12.19 -2.35
CA LEU A 327 8.35 10.82 -1.99
C LEU A 327 9.44 10.12 -1.16
N THR A 328 10.66 10.08 -1.66
CA THR A 328 11.75 9.30 -1.05
C THR A 328 12.24 9.83 0.29
N THR A 329 11.89 11.08 0.64
CA THR A 329 12.27 11.71 1.91
C THR A 329 11.20 11.60 3.01
N ARG A 330 9.98 11.11 2.71
CA ARG A 330 8.83 11.15 3.66
C ARG A 330 9.03 10.35 4.94
N LEU A 331 9.65 9.18 4.82
CA LEU A 331 9.76 8.22 5.92
C LEU A 331 11.14 8.18 6.58
N VAL A 332 12.13 8.83 5.98
CA VAL A 332 13.53 8.72 6.40
C VAL A 332 13.94 9.95 7.22
N PRO A 333 14.96 9.83 8.10
CA PRO A 333 15.55 11.00 8.75
C PRO A 333 16.06 12.05 7.75
N ASP A 334 15.98 13.33 8.12
CA ASP A 334 16.38 14.48 7.27
C ASP A 334 17.80 14.36 6.69
N ASP A 335 18.73 13.72 7.40
CA ASP A 335 20.14 13.53 7.00
C ASP A 335 20.37 12.31 6.09
N THR A 336 19.32 11.58 5.75
CA THR A 336 19.38 10.32 4.96
C THR A 336 18.57 10.39 3.66
N GLY A 337 18.16 11.58 3.24
CA GLY A 337 17.46 11.84 1.97
C GLY A 337 18.24 11.46 0.70
N ILE A 338 17.83 12.03 -0.43
CA ILE A 338 18.33 11.68 -1.77
C ILE A 338 19.72 12.22 -2.06
N GLU A 339 20.47 11.56 -2.95
CA GLU A 339 21.64 12.14 -3.61
C GLU A 339 21.23 12.63 -5.00
N LEU A 340 21.44 13.90 -5.31
CA LEU A 340 21.25 14.46 -6.66
C LEU A 340 22.60 14.48 -7.37
N ARG A 341 22.70 13.93 -8.58
CA ARG A 341 23.94 13.87 -9.37
C ARG A 341 23.64 14.16 -10.83
N PHE A 342 24.64 14.62 -11.55
CA PHE A 342 24.52 15.06 -12.94
C PHE A 342 25.61 14.45 -13.82
N ILE A 343 25.31 14.24 -15.10
CA ILE A 343 26.28 13.68 -16.06
C ILE A 343 27.50 14.60 -16.16
N ASN A 344 27.31 15.88 -16.41
CA ASN A 344 28.38 16.85 -16.68
C ASN A 344 28.75 17.67 -15.43
N THR A 345 27.76 18.18 -14.70
CA THR A 345 27.98 19.05 -13.54
C THR A 345 28.75 18.31 -12.43
N PRO A 346 29.83 18.91 -11.87
CA PRO A 346 30.57 18.34 -10.74
C PRO A 346 29.71 18.21 -9.46
N ASN A 347 30.07 17.27 -8.59
CA ASN A 347 29.36 17.09 -7.33
C ASN A 347 29.58 18.28 -6.39
N GLU A 348 28.48 18.86 -5.90
CA GLU A 348 28.50 19.92 -4.90
C GLU A 348 27.83 19.47 -3.59
N PRO A 349 28.25 19.99 -2.42
CA PRO A 349 27.65 19.64 -1.12
C PRO A 349 26.13 19.82 -1.06
N ARG A 350 25.59 20.86 -1.72
CA ARG A 350 24.14 21.14 -1.78
C ARG A 350 23.32 20.07 -2.49
N MET A 351 23.97 19.19 -3.26
CA MET A 351 23.35 18.08 -3.98
C MET A 351 23.28 16.80 -3.14
N SER A 352 23.86 16.81 -1.93
CA SER A 352 23.75 15.71 -0.97
C SER A 352 22.64 15.99 0.03
N LYS A 353 21.61 15.14 0.05
CA LYS A 353 20.43 15.26 0.91
C LYS A 353 19.58 16.54 0.71
N PRO A 354 19.38 17.06 -0.52
CA PRO A 354 18.55 18.24 -0.72
C PRO A 354 17.07 17.95 -0.43
N ARG A 355 16.34 19.00 -0.03
CA ARG A 355 14.87 18.97 0.03
C ARG A 355 14.28 19.17 -1.37
N SER A 356 13.05 18.72 -1.58
CA SER A 356 12.37 18.75 -2.89
C SER A 356 12.40 20.12 -3.58
N LYS A 357 12.09 21.20 -2.85
CA LYS A 357 12.14 22.57 -3.39
C LYS A 357 13.54 23.00 -3.85
N LEU A 358 14.59 22.57 -3.15
CA LEU A 358 15.96 22.86 -3.54
C LEU A 358 16.34 22.05 -4.79
N VAL A 359 15.90 20.79 -4.89
CA VAL A 359 16.10 19.98 -6.11
C VAL A 359 15.48 20.67 -7.32
N LYS A 360 14.23 21.13 -7.22
CA LYS A 360 13.57 21.85 -8.32
C LYS A 360 14.37 23.09 -8.73
N LYS A 361 14.79 23.89 -7.75
CA LYS A 361 15.60 25.09 -7.99
C LYS A 361 16.92 24.75 -8.69
N ILE A 362 17.64 23.73 -8.20
CA ILE A 362 18.90 23.31 -8.82
C ILE A 362 18.66 22.97 -10.30
N LEU A 363 17.68 22.11 -10.58
CA LEU A 363 17.36 21.65 -11.92
C LEU A 363 16.86 22.77 -12.86
N GLN A 364 16.23 23.83 -12.36
CA GLN A 364 15.68 24.91 -13.20
C GLN A 364 16.61 26.11 -13.36
N GLU A 365 17.37 26.46 -12.32
CA GLU A 365 18.06 27.75 -12.23
C GLU A 365 19.58 27.62 -12.13
N ASP A 366 20.09 26.55 -11.51
CA ASP A 366 21.51 26.49 -11.12
C ASP A 366 22.36 25.57 -12.02
N ILE A 367 21.74 24.80 -12.91
CA ILE A 367 22.42 23.86 -13.80
C ILE A 367 22.49 24.42 -15.22
N GLN A 368 23.69 24.35 -15.81
CA GLN A 368 23.89 24.67 -17.21
C GLN A 368 23.76 23.40 -18.05
N TYR A 369 22.64 23.29 -18.77
CA TYR A 369 22.37 22.18 -19.68
C TYR A 369 23.25 22.28 -20.92
N SER A 370 24.41 21.63 -20.87
CA SER A 370 25.42 21.66 -21.92
C SER A 370 26.41 20.50 -21.77
N GLY A 371 27.08 20.16 -22.85
CA GLY A 371 28.10 19.12 -22.84
C GLY A 371 27.60 17.77 -23.34
N PRO A 372 28.49 16.76 -23.28
CA PRO A 372 28.25 15.41 -23.79
C PRO A 372 27.30 14.59 -22.92
N THR A 373 27.01 13.38 -23.38
CA THR A 373 26.16 12.39 -22.69
C THR A 373 27.02 11.22 -22.21
N GLU A 374 28.03 11.51 -21.38
CA GLU A 374 28.95 10.51 -20.79
C GLU A 374 28.33 9.79 -19.59
N ILE A 375 27.26 9.03 -19.83
CA ILE A 375 26.44 8.42 -18.78
C ILE A 375 27.24 7.44 -17.93
N GLY A 376 27.97 6.51 -18.57
CA GLY A 376 28.65 5.40 -17.91
C GLY A 376 29.85 5.84 -17.09
N ILE A 377 30.78 6.59 -17.69
CA ILE A 377 31.99 7.09 -17.02
C ILE A 377 31.62 7.93 -15.79
N ASN A 378 30.68 8.87 -15.94
CA ASN A 378 30.29 9.74 -14.83
C ASN A 378 29.41 9.03 -13.79
N CYS A 379 28.66 7.99 -14.16
CA CYS A 379 27.98 7.12 -13.19
C CYS A 379 29.02 6.46 -12.25
N LYS A 380 30.09 5.90 -12.81
CA LYS A 380 31.17 5.33 -12.01
C LYS A 380 31.84 6.37 -11.11
N ALA A 381 32.28 7.48 -11.70
CA ALA A 381 33.08 8.49 -10.99
C ALA A 381 32.28 9.26 -9.93
N LYS A 382 31.05 9.68 -10.25
CA LYS A 382 30.28 10.61 -9.41
C LYS A 382 29.28 9.93 -8.47
N ILE A 383 28.92 8.67 -8.75
CA ILE A 383 27.96 7.90 -7.97
C ILE A 383 28.63 6.69 -7.33
N LEU A 384 29.15 5.76 -8.12
CA LEU A 384 29.60 4.48 -7.58
C LEU A 384 30.83 4.64 -6.69
N GLU A 385 31.81 5.46 -7.06
CA GLU A 385 32.97 5.68 -6.18
C GLU A 385 32.56 6.36 -4.87
N GLU A 386 31.67 7.36 -4.92
CA GLU A 386 31.27 8.17 -3.76
C GLU A 386 30.28 7.48 -2.82
N VAL A 387 29.26 6.81 -3.38
CA VAL A 387 28.09 6.30 -2.64
C VAL A 387 28.20 4.78 -2.39
N VAL A 388 29.02 4.07 -3.14
CA VAL A 388 29.17 2.60 -3.03
C VAL A 388 30.60 2.22 -2.64
N TYR A 389 31.58 2.45 -3.49
CA TYR A 389 32.92 1.88 -3.33
C TYR A 389 33.69 2.48 -2.16
N ARG A 390 33.72 3.82 -2.02
CA ARG A 390 34.35 4.47 -0.86
C ARG A 390 33.65 4.08 0.45
N PRO A 391 32.32 4.12 0.58
CA PRO A 391 31.63 3.62 1.78
C PRO A 391 31.93 2.15 2.09
N ILE A 392 32.08 1.27 1.09
CA ILE A 392 32.49 -0.13 1.33
C ILE A 392 33.90 -0.17 1.93
N LYS A 393 34.87 0.53 1.31
CA LYS A 393 36.27 0.60 1.80
C LYS A 393 36.35 1.16 3.23
N GLU A 394 35.50 2.12 3.56
CA GLU A 394 35.44 2.75 4.88
C GLU A 394 34.60 1.99 5.92
N GLY A 395 33.93 0.89 5.54
CA GLY A 395 33.02 0.16 6.41
C GLY A 395 31.75 0.94 6.80
N LYS A 396 31.34 1.90 5.95
CA LYS A 396 30.17 2.78 6.13
C LYS A 396 29.05 2.51 5.13
N PHE A 397 29.15 1.46 4.32
CA PHE A 397 28.11 1.06 3.39
C PHE A 397 26.94 0.38 4.12
N ASN A 398 26.09 1.22 4.72
CA ASN A 398 25.07 0.81 5.69
C ASN A 398 23.64 0.84 5.14
N ARG A 399 23.46 1.16 3.86
CA ARG A 399 22.15 1.19 3.21
C ARG A 399 22.30 0.74 1.75
N PRO A 400 21.44 -0.16 1.24
CA PRO A 400 21.36 -0.48 -0.19
C PRO A 400 21.16 0.78 -1.03
N VAL A 401 21.51 0.77 -2.32
CA VAL A 401 21.44 1.96 -3.19
C VAL A 401 20.49 1.70 -4.35
N LEU A 402 19.66 2.70 -4.67
CA LEU A 402 18.86 2.75 -5.88
C LEU A 402 19.31 3.95 -6.72
N VAL A 403 19.88 3.69 -7.89
CA VAL A 403 20.30 4.71 -8.85
C VAL A 403 19.22 4.86 -9.92
N SER A 404 18.54 6.00 -9.93
CA SER A 404 17.53 6.34 -10.93
C SER A 404 18.11 7.33 -11.93
N ILE A 405 18.35 6.86 -13.16
CA ILE A 405 18.94 7.60 -14.26
C ILE A 405 17.82 8.18 -15.13
N LEU A 406 17.82 9.49 -15.32
CA LEU A 406 16.93 10.21 -16.22
C LEU A 406 17.75 10.79 -17.37
N THR A 407 17.46 10.42 -18.62
CA THR A 407 18.23 10.87 -19.79
C THR A 407 17.36 11.00 -21.04
N ASP A 408 17.70 11.94 -21.92
CA ASP A 408 17.08 12.13 -23.23
C ASP A 408 17.95 11.66 -24.40
N GLY A 409 19.15 11.14 -24.10
CA GLY A 409 20.16 10.80 -25.08
C GLY A 409 20.68 9.37 -24.93
N CYS A 410 21.63 9.03 -25.79
CA CYS A 410 22.44 7.81 -25.69
C CYS A 410 23.91 8.16 -25.37
N PRO A 411 24.72 7.21 -24.88
CA PRO A 411 26.13 7.44 -24.56
C PRO A 411 26.88 8.10 -25.73
N GLY A 412 27.54 9.21 -25.43
CA GLY A 412 28.36 9.94 -26.40
C GLY A 412 29.25 10.96 -25.69
N GLY A 413 30.56 10.83 -25.84
CA GLY A 413 31.55 11.74 -25.29
C GLY A 413 32.14 12.70 -26.33
N PRO A 414 32.91 13.71 -25.90
CA PRO A 414 33.70 14.55 -26.80
C PRO A 414 34.81 13.73 -27.47
N ASP A 415 35.48 14.32 -28.47
CA ASP A 415 36.60 13.68 -29.15
C ASP A 415 37.66 13.19 -28.13
N GLY A 416 37.96 11.89 -28.18
CA GLY A 416 38.90 11.23 -27.28
C GLY A 416 38.31 10.70 -25.96
N SER A 417 36.99 10.81 -25.76
CA SER A 417 36.31 10.16 -24.65
C SER A 417 36.28 8.64 -24.79
N ASP A 418 36.41 7.94 -23.66
CA ASP A 418 36.26 6.48 -23.57
C ASP A 418 34.78 6.04 -23.48
N GLU A 419 33.82 6.98 -23.51
CA GLU A 419 32.39 6.66 -23.46
C GLU A 419 31.96 5.95 -24.75
N ARG A 420 31.33 4.79 -24.58
CA ARG A 420 30.80 3.93 -25.64
C ARG A 420 29.39 3.49 -25.24
N GLN A 421 28.63 2.93 -26.18
CA GLN A 421 27.29 2.42 -25.88
C GLN A 421 27.29 1.36 -24.76
N ASP A 422 28.32 0.50 -24.69
CA ASP A 422 28.41 -0.53 -23.65
C ASP A 422 28.99 -0.02 -22.32
N THR A 423 29.47 1.23 -22.22
CA THR A 423 30.19 1.69 -21.02
C THR A 423 29.31 1.64 -19.77
N LEU A 424 28.05 2.06 -19.84
CA LEU A 424 27.14 1.96 -18.70
C LEU A 424 26.91 0.50 -18.26
N LYS A 425 26.75 -0.42 -19.22
CA LYS A 425 26.62 -1.85 -18.96
C LYS A 425 27.85 -2.40 -18.26
N GLU A 426 29.04 -2.11 -18.79
CA GLU A 426 30.32 -2.54 -18.20
C GLU A 426 30.46 -2.04 -16.76
N VAL A 427 30.08 -0.78 -16.50
CA VAL A 427 30.09 -0.16 -15.17
C VAL A 427 29.12 -0.85 -14.21
N ILE A 428 27.89 -1.17 -14.64
CA ILE A 428 26.91 -1.89 -13.82
C ILE A 428 27.42 -3.30 -13.47
N LEU A 429 27.97 -4.03 -14.44
CA LEU A 429 28.52 -5.37 -14.22
C LEU A 429 29.78 -5.34 -13.34
N GLU A 430 30.64 -4.33 -13.49
CA GLU A 430 31.78 -4.08 -12.60
C GLU A 430 31.33 -3.83 -11.17
N CYS A 431 30.27 -3.02 -10.97
CA CYS A 431 29.68 -2.80 -9.66
C CYS A 431 29.25 -4.11 -8.99
N GLY A 432 28.56 -4.97 -9.72
CA GLY A 432 28.19 -6.31 -9.23
C GLY A 432 29.39 -7.13 -8.78
N ARG A 433 30.47 -7.17 -9.58
CA ARG A 433 31.72 -7.89 -9.22
C ARG A 433 32.39 -7.30 -7.97
N ILE A 434 32.44 -5.99 -7.84
CA ILE A 434 33.01 -5.31 -6.66
C ILE A 434 32.19 -5.61 -5.41
N LEU A 435 30.85 -5.60 -5.50
CA LEU A 435 29.97 -5.96 -4.40
C LEU A 435 30.20 -7.40 -3.93
N GLU A 436 30.23 -8.35 -4.86
CA GLU A 436 30.44 -9.78 -4.56
C GLU A 436 31.82 -10.02 -3.94
N ALA A 437 32.87 -9.36 -4.46
CA ALA A 437 34.21 -9.42 -3.89
C ALA A 437 34.26 -8.91 -2.43
N ASN A 438 33.36 -8.01 -2.06
CA ASN A 438 33.20 -7.47 -0.71
C ASN A 438 32.07 -8.16 0.10
N LYS A 439 31.59 -9.33 -0.35
CA LYS A 439 30.56 -10.16 0.30
C LYS A 439 29.16 -9.53 0.35
N TYR A 440 28.89 -8.58 -0.54
CA TYR A 440 27.55 -8.04 -0.77
C TYR A 440 26.87 -8.79 -1.92
N ASN A 441 25.55 -8.97 -1.84
CA ASN A 441 24.77 -9.43 -3.00
C ASN A 441 24.78 -8.32 -4.06
N LYS A 442 25.00 -8.65 -5.35
CA LYS A 442 24.99 -7.67 -6.45
C LYS A 442 23.70 -6.81 -6.51
N LYS A 443 22.56 -7.34 -6.04
CA LYS A 443 21.25 -6.67 -6.02
C LYS A 443 21.09 -5.59 -4.96
N VAL A 444 22.08 -5.37 -4.08
CA VAL A 444 22.02 -4.29 -3.08
C VAL A 444 22.28 -2.91 -3.69
N VAL A 445 22.80 -2.86 -4.93
CA VAL A 445 22.81 -1.67 -5.77
C VAL A 445 21.95 -1.99 -6.98
N ARG A 446 20.84 -1.27 -7.12
CA ARG A 446 19.91 -1.41 -8.24
C ARG A 446 19.94 -0.15 -9.08
N PHE A 447 19.79 -0.33 -10.38
CA PHE A 447 19.77 0.72 -11.37
C PHE A 447 18.39 0.76 -12.03
N GLN A 448 17.95 1.97 -12.31
CA GLN A 448 16.79 2.25 -13.12
C GLN A 448 17.22 3.26 -14.18
N ILE A 449 16.85 3.05 -15.44
CA ILE A 449 17.03 4.06 -16.48
C ILE A 449 15.69 4.39 -17.12
N SER A 450 15.43 5.68 -17.28
CA SER A 450 14.20 6.19 -17.83
C SER A 450 14.43 7.29 -18.86
N GLN A 451 13.71 7.17 -19.96
CA GLN A 451 13.79 8.09 -21.07
C GLN A 451 12.96 9.35 -20.80
N ILE A 452 13.56 10.50 -21.07
CA ILE A 452 12.89 11.79 -21.19
C ILE A 452 12.87 12.19 -22.67
N GLY A 453 11.72 12.61 -23.17
CA GLY A 453 11.52 12.91 -24.58
C GLY A 453 11.39 11.69 -25.49
N HIS A 454 11.46 11.94 -26.79
CA HIS A 454 11.13 10.99 -27.86
C HIS A 454 12.31 10.75 -28.81
N ASP A 455 13.54 10.82 -28.29
CA ASP A 455 14.73 10.55 -29.10
C ASP A 455 14.84 9.05 -29.43
N GLU A 456 14.85 8.70 -30.72
CA GLU A 456 14.90 7.29 -31.14
C GLU A 456 16.26 6.65 -30.81
N SER A 457 17.36 7.40 -30.79
CA SER A 457 18.69 6.83 -30.44
C SER A 457 18.77 6.48 -28.96
N SER A 458 18.22 7.33 -28.08
CA SER A 458 18.07 7.05 -26.65
C SER A 458 17.18 5.83 -26.40
N LYS A 459 16.08 5.71 -27.16
CA LYS A 459 15.17 4.55 -27.07
C LYS A 459 15.85 3.25 -27.49
N ASP A 460 16.61 3.26 -28.59
CA ASP A 460 17.38 2.10 -29.04
C ASP A 460 18.43 1.69 -28.00
N PHE A 461 19.11 2.66 -27.40
CA PHE A 461 20.06 2.44 -26.31
C PHE A 461 19.41 1.82 -25.06
N ILE A 462 18.29 2.37 -24.58
CA ILE A 462 17.59 1.81 -23.41
C ILE A 462 17.03 0.42 -23.72
N THR A 463 16.56 0.20 -24.95
CA THR A 463 16.08 -1.11 -25.42
C THR A 463 17.21 -2.14 -25.47
N SER A 464 18.41 -1.76 -25.93
CA SER A 464 19.55 -2.67 -25.97
C SER A 464 19.96 -3.11 -24.55
N LEU A 465 19.95 -2.18 -23.59
CA LEU A 465 20.16 -2.49 -22.17
C LEU A 465 19.07 -3.42 -21.61
N ALA A 466 17.80 -3.18 -21.95
CA ALA A 466 16.66 -3.96 -21.46
C ALA A 466 16.69 -5.41 -21.97
N LEU A 467 17.21 -5.63 -23.19
CA LEU A 467 17.31 -6.95 -23.81
C LEU A 467 18.55 -7.73 -23.35
N ASP A 468 19.48 -7.11 -22.63
CA ASP A 468 20.70 -7.78 -22.18
C ASP A 468 20.43 -8.69 -20.96
N PRO A 469 20.61 -10.02 -21.09
CA PRO A 469 20.34 -10.96 -20.00
C PRO A 469 21.28 -10.78 -18.80
N ALA A 470 22.47 -10.21 -18.98
CA ALA A 470 23.41 -9.98 -17.88
C ALA A 470 22.96 -8.85 -16.94
N LEU A 471 22.10 -7.95 -17.41
CA LEU A 471 21.63 -6.78 -16.67
C LEU A 471 20.29 -6.99 -15.96
N ARG A 472 19.52 -8.03 -16.34
CA ARG A 472 18.15 -8.30 -15.89
C ARG A 472 17.91 -8.26 -14.37
N ASP A 473 18.92 -8.66 -13.59
CA ASP A 473 18.82 -8.75 -12.12
C ASP A 473 19.05 -7.42 -11.40
N VAL A 474 19.65 -6.44 -12.07
CA VAL A 474 20.21 -5.23 -11.43
C VAL A 474 19.81 -3.93 -12.12
N LEU A 475 19.48 -3.96 -13.41
CA LEU A 475 19.01 -2.81 -14.17
C LEU A 475 17.56 -3.01 -14.56
N TYR A 476 16.76 -1.98 -14.32
CA TYR A 476 15.40 -1.88 -14.81
C TYR A 476 15.29 -0.73 -15.81
N CYS A 477 14.85 -1.04 -17.03
CA CYS A 477 14.58 -0.04 -18.05
C CYS A 477 13.09 0.21 -18.11
N THR A 478 12.68 1.48 -18.01
CA THR A 478 11.25 1.81 -18.14
C THR A 478 10.82 1.67 -19.60
N THR A 479 9.72 0.96 -19.83
CA THR A 479 9.20 0.69 -21.17
C THR A 479 8.33 1.83 -21.73
N GLN A 480 8.01 2.84 -20.92
CA GLN A 480 7.10 3.94 -21.25
C GLN A 480 7.87 5.28 -21.29
N HIS A 481 7.44 6.21 -22.16
CA HIS A 481 7.92 7.59 -22.15
C HIS A 481 7.38 8.28 -20.90
N LEU A 482 8.28 8.84 -20.08
CA LEU A 482 7.88 9.54 -18.86
C LEU A 482 7.00 10.75 -19.18
N ASP A 483 7.24 11.41 -20.32
CA ASP A 483 6.50 12.57 -20.81
C ASP A 483 5.00 12.29 -20.97
N ASP A 484 4.66 11.16 -21.59
CA ASP A 484 3.28 10.79 -21.92
C ASP A 484 2.49 10.46 -20.65
N GLU A 485 3.04 9.56 -19.82
CA GLU A 485 2.42 9.16 -18.54
C GLU A 485 2.31 10.36 -17.59
N PHE A 486 3.35 11.20 -17.50
CA PHE A 486 3.30 12.39 -16.67
C PHE A 486 2.21 13.36 -17.15
N LYS A 487 2.09 13.57 -18.46
CA LYS A 487 1.07 14.45 -19.03
C LYS A 487 -0.35 13.93 -18.77
N ASP A 488 -0.55 12.62 -18.84
CA ASP A 488 -1.85 11.99 -18.60
C ASP A 488 -2.25 12.02 -17.11
N LEU A 489 -1.27 12.00 -16.21
CA LEU A 489 -1.51 11.96 -14.77
C LEU A 489 -1.40 13.32 -14.06
N ARG A 490 -0.88 14.37 -14.71
CA ARG A 490 -0.58 15.67 -14.07
C ARG A 490 -1.76 16.35 -13.38
N ASP A 491 -2.99 16.08 -13.84
CA ASP A 491 -4.20 16.68 -13.29
C ASP A 491 -4.75 15.89 -12.09
N ASN A 492 -4.11 14.77 -11.72
CA ASN A 492 -4.44 13.96 -10.56
C ASN A 492 -3.20 13.65 -9.72
N GLU A 493 -2.92 14.54 -8.76
CA GLU A 493 -1.78 14.48 -7.85
C GLU A 493 -1.63 13.10 -7.17
N HIS A 494 -2.74 12.49 -6.75
CA HIS A 494 -2.73 11.19 -6.07
C HIS A 494 -2.31 10.04 -6.97
N ARG A 495 -2.86 9.98 -8.20
CA ARG A 495 -2.48 8.97 -9.19
C ARG A 495 -1.04 9.15 -9.64
N LEU A 496 -0.60 10.40 -9.81
CA LEU A 496 0.76 10.72 -10.18
C LEU A 496 1.77 10.29 -9.11
N GLU A 497 1.47 10.54 -7.83
CA GLU A 497 2.33 10.09 -6.72
C GLU A 497 2.41 8.57 -6.62
N GLN A 498 1.28 7.86 -6.76
CA GLN A 498 1.27 6.40 -6.71
C GLN A 498 2.01 5.81 -7.91
N TRP A 499 1.82 6.36 -9.11
CA TRP A 499 2.58 5.94 -10.31
C TRP A 499 4.09 6.15 -10.13
N LEU A 500 4.53 7.29 -9.60
CA LEU A 500 5.95 7.53 -9.31
C LEU A 500 6.50 6.54 -8.27
N LEU A 501 5.71 6.20 -7.25
CA LEU A 501 6.11 5.18 -6.28
C LEU A 501 6.26 3.81 -6.96
N ASP A 502 5.28 3.42 -7.78
CA ASP A 502 5.34 2.15 -8.51
C ASP A 502 6.56 2.10 -9.44
N LEU A 503 6.82 3.18 -10.17
CA LEU A 503 7.97 3.37 -11.05
C LEU A 503 9.31 3.15 -10.32
N LEU A 504 9.48 3.75 -9.14
CA LEU A 504 10.68 3.60 -8.30
C LEU A 504 10.79 2.22 -7.64
N MET A 505 9.66 1.51 -7.51
CA MET A 505 9.57 0.18 -6.92
C MET A 505 9.78 -0.95 -7.95
N GLU A 506 9.64 -0.69 -9.25
CA GLU A 506 9.87 -1.70 -10.29
C GLU A 506 11.28 -2.33 -10.23
N PRO A 507 12.37 -1.55 -10.07
CA PRO A 507 13.70 -2.12 -9.91
C PRO A 507 13.81 -3.02 -8.68
N ILE A 508 13.05 -2.74 -7.62
CA ILE A 508 13.08 -3.49 -6.36
C ILE A 508 12.23 -4.77 -6.46
N THR A 509 11.10 -4.72 -7.16
CA THR A 509 10.09 -5.79 -7.19
C THR A 509 10.20 -6.73 -8.39
N LYS A 510 10.60 -6.22 -9.56
CA LYS A 510 10.61 -6.98 -10.83
C LYS A 510 11.96 -7.57 -11.19
N ALA A 511 13.07 -7.01 -10.71
CA ALA A 511 14.40 -7.55 -10.96
C ALA A 511 14.70 -8.70 -9.96
N ASN A 512 14.16 -9.88 -10.31
CA ASN A 512 14.30 -11.16 -9.62
C ASN A 512 15.09 -12.18 -10.44
#